data_AF-A0A321LZ23-F1
#
_entry.id   AF-A0A321LZ23-F1
#
_cell.length_a   1.000
_cell.length_b   1.000
_cell.length_c   1.000
_cell.angle_alpha   90.00
_cell.angle_beta   90.00
_cell.angle_gamma   90.00
#
_symmetry.space_group_name_H-M   'P 1'
#
loop_
_entity.id
_entity.type
_entity.pdbx_description
1 polymer ?
#
loop_
_entity_poly.entity_id
_entity_poly.type
_entity_poly.pdbx_seq_one_letter_code
_entity_poly.pdbx_strand_id
1 'polypeptide(L)'
;MNAGLSLPQLIFLHGNVKIGFCEQDKRKGLTGARCSKCGETFKRVPLLYPIRQKNYSENTFITTEWKALNWALQNAFMVTVFGYSAPATDTEAKEMMLKGWGSGGKRNLEQTAFISFQEEGEIYRAWKSFIHSHHYEVHRDFYDSWIAKHPRRTGEAYWAQYLEAKFIDSNPIPSVDFPELWNWYSRFKQAEDQAQSETE
;
A
#
# COMPACT_ATOMS: atom_id res chain seq x y z
N MET A 1 2.13 -12.09 21.93
CA MET A 1 2.43 -10.65 22.07
C MET A 1 2.60 -10.06 20.67
N ASN A 2 2.19 -8.82 20.42
CA ASN A 2 2.44 -8.13 19.14
C ASN A 2 3.86 -7.52 19.19
N ALA A 3 4.58 -7.46 18.06
CA ALA A 3 5.95 -6.95 17.96
C ALA A 3 6.13 -5.44 18.24
N GLY A 4 5.07 -4.73 18.64
CA GLY A 4 5.13 -3.28 18.92
C GLY A 4 5.39 -2.43 17.68
N LEU A 5 5.16 -2.99 16.48
CA LEU A 5 5.35 -2.31 15.21
C LEU A 5 4.21 -1.32 14.94
N SER A 6 4.55 -0.21 14.29
CA SER A 6 3.55 0.65 13.67
C SER A 6 2.80 -0.12 12.59
N LEU A 7 1.47 -0.05 12.65
CA LEU A 7 0.62 -0.70 11.65
C LEU A 7 0.57 0.15 10.37
N PRO A 8 0.44 -0.49 9.20
CA PRO A 8 0.22 0.25 7.97
C PRO A 8 -1.08 1.06 8.04
N GLN A 9 -1.08 2.22 7.40
CA GLN A 9 -2.31 2.97 7.21
C GLN A 9 -3.18 2.28 6.16
N LEU A 10 -4.33 1.77 6.60
CA LEU A 10 -5.32 1.20 5.69
C LEU A 10 -6.08 2.31 4.96
N ILE A 11 -6.39 2.13 3.68
CA ILE A 11 -7.18 3.04 2.86
C ILE A 11 -8.36 2.26 2.23
N PHE A 12 -9.58 2.77 2.39
CA PHE A 12 -10.83 2.12 1.99
C PHE A 12 -11.47 2.83 0.80
N LEU A 13 -10.90 2.63 -0.39
CA LEU A 13 -11.29 3.34 -1.63
C LEU A 13 -12.75 3.14 -2.04
N HIS A 14 -13.35 2.02 -1.64
CA HIS A 14 -14.76 1.71 -1.91
C HIS A 14 -15.62 1.77 -0.65
N GLY A 15 -15.08 2.25 0.49
CA GLY A 15 -15.79 2.19 1.74
C GLY A 15 -15.57 0.89 2.52
N ASN A 16 -16.32 0.73 3.61
CA ASN A 16 -16.16 -0.40 4.52
C ASN A 16 -17.41 -0.60 5.39
N VAL A 17 -17.73 -1.85 5.70
CA VAL A 17 -18.95 -2.22 6.46
C VAL A 17 -18.85 -2.01 7.99
N LYS A 18 -17.64 -1.88 8.54
CA LYS A 18 -17.36 -1.74 9.98
C LYS A 18 -16.67 -0.44 10.37
N ILE A 19 -16.15 0.30 9.40
CA ILE A 19 -15.54 1.62 9.65
C ILE A 19 -16.60 2.71 9.54
N GLY A 20 -16.51 3.67 10.45
CA GLY A 20 -17.25 4.90 10.40
C GLY A 20 -16.33 6.11 10.25
N PHE A 21 -16.93 7.26 9.98
CA PHE A 21 -16.25 8.52 9.69
C PHE A 21 -16.78 9.65 10.57
N CYS A 22 -15.86 10.45 11.10
CA CYS A 22 -16.15 11.70 11.76
C CYS A 22 -15.96 12.82 10.74
N GLU A 23 -17.05 13.41 10.28
CA GLU A 23 -17.00 14.44 9.24
C GLU A 23 -16.33 15.73 9.69
N GLN A 24 -16.41 16.05 10.99
CA GLN A 24 -15.80 17.25 11.57
C GLN A 24 -14.27 17.16 11.55
N ASP A 25 -13.71 16.07 12.05
CA ASP A 25 -12.26 15.89 12.19
C ASP A 25 -11.62 15.14 11.02
N LYS A 26 -12.42 14.67 10.06
CA LYS A 26 -12.00 13.82 8.93
C LYS A 26 -11.22 12.58 9.37
N ARG A 27 -11.64 11.97 10.49
CA ARG A 27 -11.04 10.76 11.07
C ARG A 27 -11.92 9.55 10.83
N LYS A 28 -11.30 8.38 10.71
CA LYS A 28 -11.98 7.09 10.64
C LYS A 28 -11.74 6.25 11.89
N GLY A 29 -12.71 5.43 12.23
CA GLY A 29 -12.67 4.54 13.38
C GLY A 29 -13.75 3.48 13.28
N LEU A 30 -13.92 2.65 14.31
CA LEU A 30 -15.02 1.68 14.34
C LEU A 30 -16.36 2.42 14.39
N THR A 31 -17.32 2.00 13.56
CA THR A 31 -18.67 2.57 13.57
C THR A 31 -19.28 2.49 14.97
N GLY A 32 -19.85 3.59 15.45
CA GLY A 32 -20.42 3.68 16.79
C GLY A 32 -19.43 4.01 17.91
N ALA A 33 -18.12 3.94 17.65
CA ALA A 33 -17.12 4.44 18.60
C ALA A 33 -17.05 5.98 18.56
N ARG A 34 -16.41 6.58 19.57
CA ARG A 34 -16.24 8.04 19.66
C ARG A 34 -14.92 8.50 19.05
N CYS A 35 -14.96 9.62 18.32
CA CYS A 35 -13.80 10.31 17.82
C CYS A 35 -12.94 10.77 19.00
N SER A 36 -11.65 10.44 18.97
CA SER A 36 -10.70 10.81 20.03
C SER A 36 -10.44 12.33 20.12
N LYS A 37 -10.91 13.12 19.15
CA LYS A 37 -10.66 14.57 19.06
C LYS A 37 -11.89 15.39 19.45
N CYS A 38 -13.02 15.24 18.74
CA CYS A 38 -14.26 15.96 19.09
C CYS A 38 -15.24 15.18 19.98
N GLY A 39 -15.04 13.87 20.21
CA GLY A 39 -15.96 13.04 20.98
C GLY A 39 -17.21 12.56 20.23
N GLU A 40 -17.46 13.07 19.01
CA GLU A 40 -18.60 12.65 18.18
C GLU A 40 -18.51 11.19 17.76
N THR A 41 -19.66 10.57 17.52
CA THR A 41 -19.72 9.17 17.11
C THR A 41 -19.34 9.00 15.63
N PHE A 42 -18.50 8.03 15.32
CA PHE A 42 -18.18 7.66 13.94
C PHE A 42 -19.43 7.15 13.22
N LYS A 43 -19.89 7.88 12.21
CA LYS A 43 -21.08 7.54 11.41
C LYS A 43 -20.71 6.51 10.34
N ARG A 44 -21.61 5.58 10.04
CA ARG A 44 -21.41 4.54 9.03
C ARG A 44 -21.07 5.16 7.67
N VAL A 45 -20.07 4.60 6.99
CA VAL A 45 -19.71 4.96 5.60
C VAL A 45 -20.37 4.00 4.61
N PRO A 46 -20.57 4.41 3.34
CA PRO A 46 -21.10 3.49 2.33
C PRO A 46 -20.10 2.37 2.03
N LEU A 47 -20.57 1.33 1.33
CA LEU A 47 -19.75 0.40 0.57
C LEU A 47 -20.19 0.52 -0.89
N LEU A 48 -19.30 0.97 -1.76
CA LEU A 48 -19.55 1.11 -3.18
C LEU A 48 -19.46 -0.26 -3.85
N TYR A 49 -20.59 -0.76 -4.33
CA TYR A 49 -20.67 -1.99 -5.11
C TYR A 49 -20.18 -1.75 -6.55
N PRO A 50 -19.74 -2.79 -7.27
CA PRO A 50 -19.31 -2.67 -8.65
C PRO A 50 -20.51 -2.39 -9.58
N ILE A 51 -20.92 -1.12 -9.63
CA ILE A 51 -21.84 -0.56 -10.63
C ILE A 51 -21.01 0.25 -11.65
N ARG A 52 -21.55 0.47 -12.86
CA ARG A 52 -20.81 1.11 -13.97
C ARG A 52 -20.22 2.50 -13.64
N GLN A 53 -20.83 3.25 -12.73
CA GLN A 53 -20.36 4.55 -12.28
C GLN A 53 -20.37 4.57 -10.76
N LYS A 54 -19.18 4.66 -10.15
CA LYS A 54 -19.04 4.59 -8.69
C LYS A 54 -19.06 5.96 -8.02
N ASN A 55 -18.89 7.03 -8.79
CA ASN A 55 -18.96 8.43 -8.37
C ASN A 55 -18.16 8.69 -7.09
N TYR A 56 -16.86 8.43 -7.12
CA TYR A 56 -16.00 8.50 -5.93
C TYR A 56 -15.97 9.88 -5.26
N SER A 57 -16.42 10.92 -5.97
CA SER A 57 -16.53 12.30 -5.50
C SER A 57 -17.79 12.61 -4.69
N GLU A 58 -18.82 11.77 -4.70
CA GLU A 58 -20.11 12.09 -4.05
C GLU A 58 -20.10 11.88 -2.53
N ASN A 59 -19.15 11.08 -2.03
CA ASN A 59 -19.03 10.81 -0.60
C ASN A 59 -17.73 11.38 -0.02
N THR A 60 -17.86 12.20 1.03
CA THR A 60 -16.70 12.87 1.64
C THR A 60 -15.67 11.89 2.21
N PHE A 61 -16.10 10.77 2.81
CA PHE A 61 -15.18 9.75 3.29
C PHE A 61 -14.39 9.14 2.14
N ILE A 62 -15.08 8.69 1.08
CA ILE A 62 -14.46 8.08 -0.10
C ILE A 62 -13.47 9.05 -0.74
N THR A 63 -13.86 10.32 -0.90
CA THR A 63 -12.97 11.36 -1.43
C THR A 63 -11.72 11.56 -0.55
N THR A 64 -11.86 11.53 0.77
CA THR A 64 -10.72 11.61 1.70
C THR A 64 -9.77 10.42 1.55
N GLU A 65 -10.30 9.20 1.41
CA GLU A 65 -9.50 8.00 1.22
C GLU A 65 -8.72 8.03 -0.11
N TRP A 66 -9.36 8.49 -1.20
CA TRP A 66 -8.69 8.69 -2.48
C TRP A 66 -7.62 9.79 -2.44
N LYS A 67 -7.85 10.87 -1.68
CA LYS A 67 -6.81 11.89 -1.46
C LYS A 67 -5.60 11.33 -0.72
N ALA A 68 -5.84 10.49 0.30
CA ALA A 68 -4.77 9.82 1.03
C ALA A 68 -3.96 8.88 0.12
N LEU A 69 -4.64 8.11 -0.74
CA LEU A 69 -3.95 7.26 -1.73
C LEU A 69 -3.11 8.09 -2.68
N ASN A 70 -3.68 9.16 -3.25
CA ASN A 70 -2.96 10.01 -4.19
C ASN A 70 -1.72 10.63 -3.56
N TRP A 71 -1.82 11.12 -2.32
CA TRP A 71 -0.66 11.62 -1.58
C TRP A 71 0.40 10.52 -1.38
N ALA A 72 0.00 9.31 -1.00
CA ALA A 72 0.92 8.19 -0.84
C ALA A 72 1.62 7.83 -2.16
N LEU A 73 0.87 7.72 -3.26
CA LEU A 73 1.41 7.45 -4.60
C LEU A 73 2.35 8.56 -5.09
N GLN A 74 2.06 9.83 -4.77
CA GLN A 74 2.92 10.94 -5.16
C GLN A 74 4.31 10.85 -4.52
N ASN A 75 4.38 10.36 -3.29
CA ASN A 75 5.60 10.30 -2.48
C ASN A 75 6.23 8.89 -2.42
N ALA A 76 5.64 7.90 -3.09
CA ALA A 76 6.13 6.54 -3.09
C ALA A 76 7.23 6.36 -4.15
N PHE A 77 8.31 5.69 -3.75
CA PHE A 77 9.36 5.21 -4.65
C PHE A 77 8.99 3.87 -5.33
N MET A 78 8.20 3.05 -4.63
CA MET A 78 7.83 1.71 -5.07
C MET A 78 6.36 1.45 -4.76
N VAL A 79 5.66 0.80 -5.67
CA VAL A 79 4.27 0.35 -5.49
C VAL A 79 4.17 -1.13 -5.78
N THR A 80 3.54 -1.89 -4.88
CA THR A 80 3.24 -3.32 -5.06
C THR A 80 1.74 -3.51 -5.24
N VAL A 81 1.35 -4.17 -6.32
CA VAL A 81 -0.03 -4.54 -6.63
C VAL A 81 -0.20 -6.04 -6.44
N PHE A 82 -1.03 -6.44 -5.48
CA PHE A 82 -1.29 -7.83 -5.15
C PHE A 82 -2.69 -8.25 -5.61
N GLY A 83 -2.79 -9.25 -6.47
CA GLY A 83 -4.07 -9.89 -6.84
C GLY A 83 -5.09 -8.95 -7.52
N TYR A 84 -4.63 -7.86 -8.15
CA TYR A 84 -5.50 -6.87 -8.77
C TYR A 84 -5.17 -6.68 -10.25
N SER A 85 -6.15 -6.97 -11.11
CA SER A 85 -5.98 -7.07 -12.57
C SER A 85 -6.10 -5.74 -13.32
N ALA A 86 -6.18 -4.60 -12.62
CA ALA A 86 -6.55 -3.28 -13.18
C ALA A 86 -7.83 -3.35 -14.04
N PRO A 87 -9.02 -3.25 -13.43
CA PRO A 87 -10.29 -3.45 -14.11
C PRO A 87 -10.43 -2.55 -15.34
N ALA A 88 -10.63 -3.18 -16.50
CA ALA A 88 -10.86 -2.49 -17.77
C ALA A 88 -12.10 -1.57 -17.74
N THR A 89 -13.03 -1.82 -16.83
CA THR A 89 -14.31 -1.11 -16.70
C THR A 89 -14.30 0.02 -15.67
N ASP A 90 -13.27 0.13 -14.83
CA ASP A 90 -13.15 1.19 -13.82
C ASP A 90 -12.07 2.18 -14.24
N THR A 91 -12.34 2.86 -15.35
CA THR A 91 -11.48 3.91 -15.90
C THR A 91 -11.27 5.03 -14.88
N GLU A 92 -12.29 5.34 -14.07
CA GLU A 92 -12.25 6.35 -13.01
C GLU A 92 -11.18 6.02 -11.96
N ALA A 93 -11.17 4.80 -11.41
CA ALA A 93 -10.15 4.39 -10.43
C ALA A 93 -8.74 4.45 -11.02
N LYS A 94 -8.58 3.98 -12.27
CA LYS A 94 -7.28 3.99 -12.95
C LYS A 94 -6.78 5.41 -13.19
N GLU A 95 -7.63 6.31 -13.65
CA GLU A 95 -7.32 7.73 -13.84
C GLU A 95 -6.96 8.41 -12.52
N MET A 96 -7.70 8.12 -11.45
CA MET A 96 -7.41 8.65 -10.12
C MET A 96 -6.05 8.19 -9.60
N MET A 97 -5.75 6.89 -9.71
CA MET A 97 -4.44 6.35 -9.34
C MET A 97 -3.31 6.95 -10.18
N LEU A 98 -3.49 7.09 -11.51
CA LEU A 98 -2.51 7.72 -12.40
C LEU A 98 -2.29 9.19 -12.08
N LYS A 99 -3.31 9.90 -11.58
CA LYS A 99 -3.16 11.29 -11.13
C LYS A 99 -2.23 11.40 -9.92
N GLY A 100 -2.29 10.44 -9.00
CA GLY A 100 -1.37 10.34 -7.87
C GLY A 100 0.03 9.88 -8.29
N TRP A 101 0.10 8.80 -9.06
CA TRP A 101 1.37 8.21 -9.47
C TRP A 101 2.13 9.05 -10.49
N GLY A 102 1.46 9.72 -11.41
CA GLY A 102 2.09 10.40 -12.55
C GLY A 102 2.34 9.46 -13.73
N SER A 103 2.78 10.03 -14.85
CA SER A 103 3.15 9.23 -16.04
C SER A 103 4.56 8.67 -15.91
N GLY A 104 4.80 7.50 -16.52
CA GLY A 104 6.11 6.82 -16.47
C GLY A 104 7.30 7.74 -16.78
N GLY A 105 7.18 8.70 -17.70
CA GLY A 105 8.28 9.61 -18.06
C GLY A 105 8.73 10.60 -16.97
N LYS A 106 8.01 10.71 -15.84
CA LYS A 106 8.41 11.51 -14.68
C LYS A 106 8.97 10.68 -13.53
N ARG A 107 8.99 9.36 -13.68
CA ARG A 107 9.21 8.39 -12.60
C ARG A 107 10.35 7.42 -12.92
N ASN A 108 11.44 7.95 -13.46
CA ASN A 108 12.51 7.16 -14.08
C ASN A 108 13.32 6.27 -13.12
N LEU A 109 13.14 6.43 -11.80
CA LEU A 109 13.79 5.60 -10.78
C LEU A 109 12.80 4.75 -9.99
N GLU A 110 11.49 4.90 -10.22
CA GLU A 110 10.48 4.22 -9.42
C GLU A 110 10.28 2.78 -9.88
N GLN A 111 9.81 1.93 -8.97
CA GLN A 111 9.61 0.51 -9.20
C GLN A 111 8.14 0.11 -9.02
N THR A 112 7.63 -0.70 -9.94
CA THR A 112 6.29 -1.30 -9.83
C THR A 112 6.37 -2.81 -9.70
N ALA A 113 5.82 -3.37 -8.63
CA ALA A 113 5.85 -4.81 -8.39
C ALA A 113 4.44 -5.40 -8.51
N PHE A 114 4.30 -6.55 -9.17
CA PHE A 114 3.04 -7.24 -9.34
C PHE A 114 3.12 -8.64 -8.76
N ILE A 115 2.13 -9.01 -7.96
CA ILE A 115 1.99 -10.37 -7.42
C ILE A 115 0.67 -10.92 -7.94
N SER A 116 0.75 -11.78 -8.95
CA SER A 116 -0.42 -12.23 -9.73
C SER A 116 -0.15 -13.54 -10.45
N PHE A 117 -1.21 -14.33 -10.62
CA PHE A 117 -1.19 -15.52 -11.48
C PHE A 117 -1.38 -15.21 -12.96
N GLN A 118 -1.71 -13.96 -13.31
CA GLN A 118 -1.85 -13.52 -14.70
C GLN A 118 -0.50 -13.57 -15.43
N GLU A 119 -0.56 -13.76 -16.74
CA GLU A 119 0.62 -13.72 -17.60
C GLU A 119 1.21 -12.31 -17.65
N GLU A 120 2.54 -12.21 -17.68
CA GLU A 120 3.27 -10.93 -17.63
C GLU A 120 2.82 -9.96 -18.71
N GLY A 121 2.60 -10.45 -19.94
CA GLY A 121 2.12 -9.62 -21.04
C GLY A 121 0.72 -9.02 -20.81
N GLU A 122 -0.15 -9.69 -20.06
CA GLU A 122 -1.46 -9.15 -19.67
C GLU A 122 -1.31 -8.04 -18.64
N ILE A 123 -0.47 -8.27 -17.63
CA ILE A 123 -0.15 -7.29 -16.59
C ILE A 123 0.43 -6.05 -17.23
N TYR A 124 1.44 -6.20 -18.10
CA TYR A 124 2.04 -5.09 -18.81
C TYR A 124 0.99 -4.30 -19.61
N ARG A 125 0.13 -4.96 -20.40
CA ARG A 125 -0.94 -4.26 -21.14
C ARG A 125 -1.90 -3.50 -20.23
N ALA A 126 -2.26 -4.08 -19.09
CA ALA A 126 -3.15 -3.47 -18.13
C ALA A 126 -2.50 -2.28 -17.39
N TRP A 127 -1.21 -2.36 -17.08
CA TRP A 127 -0.51 -1.43 -16.20
C TRP A 127 0.54 -0.54 -16.87
N LYS A 128 0.75 -0.64 -18.20
CA LYS A 128 1.78 0.10 -18.95
C LYS A 128 1.82 1.61 -18.69
N SER A 129 0.71 2.23 -18.29
CA SER A 129 0.65 3.65 -17.96
C SER A 129 1.35 4.00 -16.63
N PHE A 130 1.47 3.04 -15.71
CA PHE A 130 2.17 3.15 -14.44
C PHE A 130 3.64 2.76 -14.53
N ILE A 131 3.99 1.89 -15.49
CA ILE A 131 5.33 1.32 -15.63
C ILE A 131 6.23 2.31 -16.37
N HIS A 132 7.37 2.65 -15.78
CA HIS A 132 8.43 3.34 -16.49
C HIS A 132 9.33 2.34 -17.23
N SER A 133 9.26 2.29 -18.56
CA SER A 133 10.16 1.46 -19.39
C SER A 133 10.14 -0.02 -18.93
N HIS A 134 11.21 -0.50 -18.31
CA HIS A 134 11.37 -1.87 -17.80
C HIS A 134 11.34 -1.95 -16.26
N HIS A 135 10.91 -0.88 -15.58
CA HIS A 135 10.94 -0.78 -14.11
C HIS A 135 9.70 -1.44 -13.50
N TYR A 136 9.60 -2.74 -13.73
CA TYR A 136 8.60 -3.56 -13.09
C TYR A 136 9.09 -4.97 -12.84
N GLU A 137 8.39 -5.68 -11.97
CA GLU A 137 8.57 -7.10 -11.74
C GLU A 137 7.24 -7.80 -11.59
N VAL A 138 7.19 -9.08 -11.94
CA VAL A 138 6.01 -9.92 -11.79
C VAL A 138 6.41 -11.19 -11.07
N HIS A 139 5.72 -11.48 -9.96
CA HIS A 139 5.88 -12.69 -9.17
C HIS A 139 4.55 -13.44 -9.11
N ARG A 140 4.59 -14.76 -9.23
CA ARG A 140 3.41 -15.62 -9.04
C ARG A 140 3.17 -15.97 -7.58
N ASP A 141 4.24 -16.11 -6.81
CA ASP A 141 4.20 -16.34 -5.37
C ASP A 141 4.51 -15.04 -4.61
N PHE A 142 3.77 -14.79 -3.53
CA PHE A 142 4.06 -13.69 -2.60
C PHE A 142 5.48 -13.79 -2.05
N TYR A 143 5.92 -14.99 -1.67
CA TYR A 143 7.20 -15.19 -0.97
C TYR A 143 8.41 -14.93 -1.86
N ASP A 144 8.23 -14.89 -3.18
CA ASP A 144 9.28 -14.55 -4.14
C ASP A 144 9.49 -13.04 -4.30
N SER A 145 8.54 -12.21 -3.84
CA SER A 145 8.56 -10.76 -4.01
C SER A 145 9.55 -10.05 -3.07
N TRP A 146 10.00 -8.84 -3.46
CA TRP A 146 10.86 -8.00 -2.62
C TRP A 146 10.23 -7.68 -1.26
N ILE A 147 8.93 -7.40 -1.20
CA ILE A 147 8.24 -7.06 0.05
C ILE A 147 8.22 -8.24 1.03
N ALA A 148 8.21 -9.48 0.54
CA ALA A 148 8.28 -10.69 1.37
C ALA A 148 9.72 -11.08 1.74
N LYS A 149 10.68 -10.85 0.84
CA LYS A 149 12.11 -11.13 1.08
C LYS A 149 12.79 -10.09 1.98
N HIS A 150 12.25 -8.87 2.03
CA HIS A 150 12.79 -7.76 2.79
C HIS A 150 11.66 -6.96 3.46
N PRO A 151 10.88 -7.55 4.38
CA PRO A 151 9.78 -6.82 5.01
C PRO A 151 10.31 -5.66 5.84
N ARG A 152 9.58 -4.53 5.81
CA ARG A 152 9.94 -3.22 6.41
C ARG A 152 11.18 -2.53 5.82
N ARG A 153 12.03 -3.23 5.08
CA ARG A 153 13.26 -2.71 4.46
C ARG A 153 13.26 -2.80 2.93
N THR A 154 12.10 -3.02 2.31
CA THR A 154 11.96 -3.32 0.88
C THR A 154 12.61 -2.27 -0.02
N GLY A 155 12.33 -0.99 0.23
CA GLY A 155 12.89 0.11 -0.55
C GLY A 155 14.39 0.28 -0.33
N GLU A 156 14.85 0.19 0.92
CA GLU A 156 16.28 0.27 1.28
C GLU A 156 17.07 -0.87 0.62
N ALA A 157 16.51 -2.08 0.66
CA ALA A 157 17.08 -3.28 0.08
C ALA A 157 17.20 -3.17 -1.45
N TYR A 158 16.12 -2.71 -2.11
CA TYR A 158 16.12 -2.46 -3.54
C TYR A 158 17.14 -1.37 -3.94
N TRP A 159 17.19 -0.27 -3.20
CA TRP A 159 18.13 0.83 -3.44
C TRP A 159 19.58 0.36 -3.30
N ALA A 160 19.90 -0.31 -2.20
CA ALA A 160 21.24 -0.85 -1.94
C ALA A 160 21.71 -1.73 -3.11
N GLN A 161 20.85 -2.64 -3.58
CA GLN A 161 21.21 -3.58 -4.62
C GLN A 161 21.32 -2.94 -6.02
N TYR A 162 20.33 -2.17 -6.43
CA TYR A 162 20.25 -1.69 -7.82
C TYR A 162 20.86 -0.31 -8.06
N LEU A 163 21.03 0.50 -7.02
CA LEU A 163 21.56 1.86 -7.15
C LEU A 163 22.93 2.02 -6.48
N GLU A 164 23.21 1.24 -5.43
CA GLU A 164 24.52 1.28 -4.75
C GLU A 164 25.40 0.06 -5.06
N ALA A 165 24.90 -0.91 -5.81
CA ALA A 165 25.59 -2.17 -6.12
C ALA A 165 26.06 -2.95 -4.86
N LYS A 166 25.31 -2.85 -3.77
CA LYS A 166 25.50 -3.62 -2.54
C LYS A 166 24.62 -4.85 -2.57
N PHE A 167 25.24 -6.01 -2.82
CA PHE A 167 24.55 -7.28 -2.78
C PHE A 167 24.23 -7.63 -1.32
N ILE A 168 22.95 -7.81 -1.04
CA ILE A 168 22.42 -8.09 0.30
C ILE A 168 21.73 -9.45 0.32
N ASP A 169 21.83 -10.13 1.45
CA ASP A 169 21.09 -11.37 1.67
C ASP A 169 19.60 -11.10 1.89
N SER A 170 18.75 -12.01 1.41
CA SER A 170 17.33 -11.97 1.73
C SER A 170 17.07 -12.29 3.19
N ASN A 171 16.05 -11.65 3.77
CA ASN A 171 15.54 -11.93 5.10
C ASN A 171 14.04 -12.33 5.02
N PRO A 172 13.75 -13.50 4.42
CA PRO A 172 12.40 -13.89 4.06
C PRO A 172 11.53 -14.16 5.30
N ILE A 173 10.24 -13.88 5.16
CA ILE A 173 9.23 -14.20 6.17
C ILE A 173 9.22 -15.72 6.42
N PRO A 174 9.40 -16.20 7.67
CA PRO A 174 9.41 -17.62 7.97
C PRO A 174 8.00 -18.22 7.94
N SER A 175 7.92 -19.51 7.61
CA SER A 175 6.67 -20.29 7.69
C SER A 175 6.50 -20.84 9.12
N VAL A 176 5.92 -20.02 9.99
CA VAL A 176 5.75 -20.27 11.44
C VAL A 176 4.40 -19.78 11.93
N ASP A 177 4.06 -20.06 13.18
CA ASP A 177 2.83 -19.56 13.79
C ASP A 177 2.89 -18.03 14.10
N PHE A 178 1.75 -17.44 14.49
CA PHE A 178 1.71 -16.00 14.76
C PHE A 178 2.63 -15.55 15.91
N PRO A 179 2.68 -16.24 17.08
CA PRO A 179 3.65 -15.92 18.13
C PRO A 179 5.11 -15.87 17.64
N GLU A 180 5.54 -16.91 16.91
CA GLU A 180 6.90 -16.98 16.36
C GLU A 180 7.12 -15.91 15.29
N LEU A 181 6.12 -15.62 14.46
CA LEU A 181 6.18 -14.54 13.48
C LEU A 181 6.33 -13.16 14.16
N TRP A 182 5.63 -12.92 15.27
CA TRP A 182 5.80 -11.68 16.04
C TRP A 182 7.19 -11.57 16.66
N ASN A 183 7.73 -12.67 17.20
CA ASN A 183 9.10 -12.70 17.71
C ASN A 183 10.13 -12.48 16.60
N TRP A 184 9.86 -13.01 15.40
CA TRP A 184 10.70 -12.76 14.24
C TRP A 184 10.69 -11.27 13.87
N TYR A 185 9.50 -10.65 13.88
CA TYR A 185 9.31 -9.23 13.58
C TYR A 185 9.88 -8.27 14.64
N SER A 186 9.94 -8.66 15.91
CA SER A 186 10.44 -7.78 16.98
C SER A 186 11.91 -7.40 16.79
N ARG A 187 12.69 -8.21 16.09
CA ARG A 187 14.09 -7.92 15.75
C ARG A 187 14.22 -6.69 14.87
N PHE A 188 13.27 -6.45 13.96
CA PHE A 188 13.25 -5.22 13.16
C PHE A 188 12.93 -4.00 14.00
N LYS A 189 11.98 -4.11 14.94
CA LYS A 189 11.65 -3.01 15.86
C LYS A 189 12.86 -2.62 16.71
N GLN A 190 13.58 -3.61 17.24
CA GLN A 190 14.80 -3.37 18.02
C GLN A 190 15.87 -2.63 17.21
N ALA A 191 16.11 -3.06 15.96
CA ALA A 191 17.06 -2.39 15.08
C ALA A 191 16.62 -0.96 14.72
N GLU A 192 15.32 -0.72 14.52
CA GLU A 192 14.76 0.62 14.29
C GLU A 192 14.93 1.53 15.50
N ASP A 193 14.69 1.02 16.71
CA ASP A 193 14.84 1.78 17.96
C ASP A 193 16.30 2.14 18.24
N GLN A 194 17.22 1.19 18.00
CA GLN A 194 18.66 1.42 18.13
C GLN A 194 19.13 2.51 17.17
N ALA A 195 18.77 2.41 15.89
CA ALA A 195 19.13 3.42 14.90
C ALA A 195 18.61 4.82 15.26
N GLN A 196 17.37 4.92 15.78
CA GLN A 196 16.82 6.20 16.25
C GLN A 196 17.63 6.78 17.40
N SER A 197 17.99 5.96 18.39
CA SER A 197 18.81 6.40 19.54
C SER A 197 20.23 6.86 19.19
N GLU A 198 20.78 6.38 18.07
CA GLU A 198 22.09 6.82 17.56
C GLU A 198 22.03 8.13 16.77
N THR A 199 20.82 8.55 16.36
CA THR A 199 20.61 9.80 15.60
C THR A 199 20.18 10.98 16.48
N GLU A 200 19.88 10.72 17.77
CA GLU A 200 19.54 11.70 18.81
C GLU A 200 20.77 12.09 19.65
#